data_AF-A0A7X8MAH1-F1
#
_entry.id   AF-A0A7X8MAH1-F1
#
_cell.length_a   1.000
_cell.length_b   1.000
_cell.length_c   1.000
_cell.angle_alpha   90.00
_cell.angle_beta   90.00
_cell.angle_gamma   90.00
#
_symmetry.space_group_name_H-M   'P 1'
#
loop_
_entity.id
_entity.type
_entity.pdbx_description
1 polymer ?
#
loop_
_entity_poly.entity_id
_entity_poly.type
_entity_poly.pdbx_seq_one_letter_code
_entity_poly.pdbx_strand_id
1 'polypeptide(L)'
;GAYIGSDLCRGKQAGHADLDFCYNVLRCRWDAGHAASRGRLESVDSLFLPLYSTWEFAQAGSDSLYGAEAPDALSACEGSRTVLRYEENQFSAAVAYKDRCGVFVCGFPFETIYPAFRRDQFMQAILRLLTP
;
A
#
# COMPACT_ATOMS: atom_id res chain seq x y z
N GLY A 1 8.33 5.98 -7.75
CA GLY A 1 7.85 5.66 -6.40
C GLY A 1 6.35 5.89 -6.31
N ALA A 2 5.70 5.45 -5.22
CA ALA A 2 4.28 5.74 -4.99
C ALA A 2 4.08 7.12 -4.35
N TYR A 3 5.01 7.54 -3.49
CA TYR A 3 5.06 8.84 -2.79
C TYR A 3 3.79 9.27 -2.03
N ILE A 4 2.82 8.36 -1.86
CA ILE A 4 1.52 8.65 -1.26
C ILE A 4 1.66 9.11 0.20
N GLY A 5 2.64 8.59 0.94
CA GLY A 5 2.90 8.98 2.32
C GLY A 5 3.97 10.05 2.41
N SER A 6 5.08 9.86 1.69
CA SER A 6 6.23 10.76 1.79
C SER A 6 5.93 12.18 1.30
N ASP A 7 5.21 12.36 0.19
CA ASP A 7 4.83 13.70 -0.27
C ASP A 7 3.86 14.39 0.69
N LEU A 8 2.96 13.62 1.32
CA LEU A 8 1.99 14.14 2.27
C LEU A 8 2.58 14.44 3.65
N CYS A 9 3.65 13.76 4.08
CA CYS A 9 4.09 13.82 5.48
C CYS A 9 5.50 14.40 5.67
N ARG A 10 6.41 14.22 4.72
CA ARG A 10 7.83 14.53 4.95
C ARG A 10 8.05 16.02 5.22
N GLY A 11 8.71 16.32 6.34
CA GLY A 11 9.07 17.69 6.72
C GLY A 11 7.91 18.54 7.24
N LYS A 12 6.70 17.97 7.40
CA LYS A 12 5.53 18.70 7.91
C LYS A 12 5.38 18.51 9.41
N GLN A 13 4.81 19.53 10.06
CA GLN A 13 4.59 19.56 11.50
C GLN A 13 3.13 19.25 11.83
N ALA A 14 2.86 18.88 13.09
CA ALA A 14 1.51 18.60 13.57
C ALA A 14 0.55 19.78 13.28
N GLY A 15 -0.68 19.46 12.88
CA GLY A 15 -1.69 20.45 12.46
C GLY A 15 -1.58 20.91 11.01
N HIS A 16 -0.65 20.34 10.22
CA HIS A 16 -0.62 20.57 8.78
C HIS A 16 -1.75 19.79 8.08
N ALA A 17 -2.49 20.47 7.19
CA ALA A 17 -3.66 19.88 6.51
C ALA A 17 -3.35 18.56 5.78
N ASP A 18 -2.16 18.43 5.17
CA ASP A 18 -1.76 17.18 4.52
C ASP A 18 -1.56 16.00 5.49
N LEU A 19 -1.11 16.25 6.73
CA LEU A 19 -1.06 15.22 7.76
C LEU A 19 -2.47 14.82 8.17
N ASP A 20 -3.35 15.80 8.35
CA ASP A 20 -4.76 15.55 8.67
C ASP A 20 -5.46 14.77 7.54
N PHE A 21 -5.15 15.05 6.28
CA PHE A 21 -5.66 14.29 5.14
C PHE A 21 -5.14 12.84 5.16
N CYS A 22 -3.84 12.65 5.37
CA CYS A 22 -3.22 11.33 5.47
C CYS A 22 -3.87 10.48 6.58
N TYR A 23 -4.05 11.05 7.77
CA TYR A 23 -4.55 10.32 8.93
C TYR A 23 -6.07 10.14 8.89
N ASN A 24 -6.82 11.20 8.58
CA ASN A 24 -8.27 11.19 8.74
C ASN A 24 -9.02 10.77 7.47
N VAL A 25 -8.42 10.94 6.28
CA VAL A 25 -9.04 10.58 5.00
C VAL A 25 -8.44 9.30 4.44
N LEU A 26 -7.11 9.25 4.28
CA LEU A 26 -6.43 8.05 3.76
C LEU A 26 -6.32 6.94 4.82
N ARG A 27 -6.49 7.28 6.10
CA ARG A 27 -6.43 6.33 7.23
C ARG A 27 -5.09 5.60 7.28
N CYS A 28 -3.99 6.27 6.94
CA CYS A 28 -2.65 5.72 7.00
C CYS A 28 -1.66 6.69 7.65
N ARG A 29 -0.56 6.17 8.21
CA ARG A 29 0.58 6.96 8.69
C ARG A 29 1.82 6.62 7.89
N TRP A 30 2.54 7.64 7.45
CA TRP A 30 3.82 7.43 6.78
C TRP A 30 4.91 7.08 7.79
N ASP A 31 5.53 5.92 7.61
CA ASP A 31 6.62 5.45 8.47
C ASP A 31 7.99 5.72 7.83
N ALA A 32 8.13 5.41 6.54
CA ALA A 32 9.40 5.53 5.81
C ALA A 32 9.16 5.63 4.29
N GLY A 33 10.06 6.31 3.59
CA GLY A 33 10.19 6.20 2.13
C GLY A 33 11.30 5.21 1.76
N HIS A 34 11.33 4.76 0.50
CA HIS A 34 12.26 3.71 0.03
C HIS A 34 12.18 2.45 0.91
N ALA A 35 10.96 2.08 1.28
CA ALA A 35 10.67 1.07 2.29
C ALA A 35 10.96 -0.37 1.85
N ALA A 36 11.24 -0.61 0.57
CA ALA A 36 11.51 -1.92 0.01
C ALA A 36 12.46 -1.78 -1.17
N SER A 37 13.17 -2.87 -1.47
CA SER A 37 14.12 -3.02 -2.59
C SER A 37 13.86 -4.25 -3.44
N ARG A 38 13.11 -5.25 -2.92
CA ARG A 38 12.87 -6.54 -3.61
C ARG A 38 11.54 -6.63 -4.34
N GLY A 39 10.61 -5.73 -4.05
CA GLY A 39 9.31 -5.71 -4.72
C GLY A 39 8.37 -6.84 -4.27
N ARG A 40 8.68 -7.52 -3.15
CA ARG A 40 7.90 -8.65 -2.64
C ARG A 40 6.98 -8.26 -1.50
N LEU A 41 5.78 -8.80 -1.56
CA LEU A 41 4.67 -8.51 -0.67
C LEU A 41 4.11 -9.81 -0.11
N GLU A 42 3.61 -9.74 1.11
CA GLU A 42 2.97 -10.83 1.80
C GLU A 42 1.63 -10.37 2.37
N SER A 43 0.57 -11.17 2.17
CA SER A 43 -0.73 -10.93 2.80
C SER A 43 -0.73 -11.30 4.27
N VAL A 44 -1.18 -10.36 5.10
CA VAL A 44 -1.34 -10.55 6.54
C VAL A 44 -2.80 -10.42 6.99
N ASP A 45 -3.73 -10.35 6.05
CA ASP A 45 -5.16 -10.18 6.32
C ASP A 45 -6.01 -11.13 5.48
N SER A 46 -6.59 -12.13 6.16
CA SER A 46 -7.40 -13.19 5.54
C SER A 46 -8.68 -12.67 4.88
N LEU A 47 -9.16 -11.47 5.24
CA LEU A 47 -10.31 -10.85 4.62
C LEU A 47 -9.96 -10.16 3.29
N PHE A 48 -8.68 -9.94 3.01
CA PHE A 48 -8.22 -9.38 1.74
C PHE A 48 -7.73 -10.48 0.80
N LEU A 49 -6.71 -11.23 1.23
CA LEU A 49 -6.06 -12.30 0.46
C LEU A 49 -5.68 -13.45 1.40
N PRO A 50 -5.52 -14.69 0.90
CA PRO A 50 -5.08 -15.80 1.76
C PRO A 50 -3.82 -15.42 2.54
N LEU A 51 -3.81 -15.73 3.84
CA LEU A 51 -2.68 -15.41 4.72
C LEU A 51 -1.39 -16.01 4.15
N TYR A 52 -0.30 -15.26 4.25
CA TYR A 52 1.03 -15.65 3.76
C TYR A 52 1.11 -15.82 2.23
N SER A 53 0.06 -15.45 1.48
CA SER A 53 0.16 -15.44 0.01
C SER A 53 1.11 -14.34 -0.45
N THR A 54 1.97 -14.71 -1.41
CA THR A 54 3.03 -13.83 -1.92
C THR A 54 2.63 -13.15 -3.21
N TRP A 55 3.05 -11.90 -3.31
CA TRP A 55 2.77 -10.99 -4.41
C TRP A 55 4.03 -10.22 -4.77
N GLU A 56 4.12 -9.79 -6.02
CA GLU A 56 5.29 -9.06 -6.52
C GLU A 56 4.85 -7.82 -7.30
N PHE A 57 5.63 -6.75 -7.16
CA PHE A 57 5.57 -5.56 -7.98
C PHE A 57 6.96 -5.24 -8.52
N ALA A 58 7.02 -4.62 -9.70
CA ALA A 58 8.29 -4.32 -10.34
C ALA A 58 9.04 -3.22 -9.58
N GLN A 59 10.24 -3.53 -9.10
CA GLN A 59 11.21 -2.58 -8.54
C GLN A 59 12.15 -2.02 -9.60
N ALA A 60 12.54 -2.87 -10.55
CA ALA A 60 13.33 -2.48 -11.72
C ALA A 60 12.44 -2.40 -12.96
N GLY A 61 12.75 -1.45 -13.85
CA GLY A 61 12.08 -1.35 -15.14
C GLY A 61 12.36 -2.54 -16.04
N SER A 62 11.38 -2.87 -16.88
CA SER A 62 11.48 -3.78 -18.03
C SER A 62 10.92 -3.08 -19.27
N ASP A 63 11.06 -3.67 -20.45
CA ASP A 63 10.54 -3.12 -21.71
C ASP A 63 9.02 -2.85 -21.69
N SER A 64 8.29 -3.46 -20.76
CA SER A 64 6.82 -3.35 -20.67
C SER A 64 6.30 -2.66 -19.40
N LEU A 65 7.17 -2.40 -18.42
CA LEU A 65 6.75 -1.92 -17.09
C LEU A 65 7.85 -1.09 -16.44
N TYR A 66 7.49 0.07 -15.90
CA TYR A 66 8.42 0.88 -15.12
C TYR A 66 8.64 0.27 -13.72
N GLY A 67 9.80 0.54 -13.13
CA GLY A 67 10.14 0.11 -11.77
C GLY A 67 9.70 1.12 -10.70
N ALA A 68 9.11 0.64 -9.61
CA ALA A 68 8.79 1.44 -8.45
C ALA A 68 9.98 1.51 -7.47
N GLU A 69 10.90 2.43 -7.74
CA GLU A 69 12.20 2.54 -7.02
C GLU A 69 12.10 3.10 -5.59
N ALA A 70 10.99 3.77 -5.26
CA ALA A 70 10.78 4.43 -3.97
C ALA A 70 9.38 4.12 -3.42
N PRO A 71 9.15 2.88 -2.93
CA PRO A 71 7.92 2.54 -2.23
C PRO A 71 7.88 3.20 -0.83
N ASP A 72 6.69 3.53 -0.35
CA ASP A 72 6.45 4.02 1.00
C ASP A 72 6.05 2.87 1.95
N ALA A 73 6.40 3.00 3.23
CA ALA A 73 5.83 2.22 4.32
C ALA A 73 4.70 3.04 4.95
N LEU A 74 3.53 2.41 5.09
CA LEU A 74 2.30 3.05 5.55
C LEU A 74 1.67 2.21 6.67
N SER A 75 1.74 2.67 7.92
CA SER A 75 1.08 1.99 9.05
C SER A 75 -0.41 2.34 9.14
N ALA A 76 -1.18 1.42 9.71
CA ALA A 76 -2.60 1.62 9.95
C ALA A 76 -2.86 2.68 11.04
N CYS A 77 -3.88 3.49 10.85
CA CYS A 77 -4.37 4.44 11.83
C CYS A 77 -5.88 4.67 11.68
N GLU A 78 -6.50 5.31 12.66
CA GLU A 78 -7.90 5.74 12.59
C GLU A 78 -8.89 4.61 12.19
N GLY A 79 -8.65 3.40 12.71
CA GLY A 79 -9.49 2.22 12.49
C GLY A 79 -9.20 1.43 11.21
N SER A 80 -8.20 1.83 10.41
CA SER A 80 -7.71 0.98 9.32
C SER A 80 -6.90 -0.21 9.85
N ARG A 81 -6.54 -1.10 8.94
CA ARG A 81 -5.72 -2.28 9.22
C ARG A 81 -4.68 -2.51 8.13
N THR A 82 -3.51 -3.00 8.51
CA THR A 82 -2.48 -3.44 7.57
C THR A 82 -2.94 -4.73 6.90
N VAL A 83 -2.97 -4.72 5.56
CA VAL A 83 -3.39 -5.87 4.74
C VAL A 83 -2.24 -6.55 4.02
N LEU A 84 -1.15 -5.81 3.77
CA LEU A 84 0.07 -6.30 3.14
C LEU A 84 1.30 -5.82 3.88
N ARG A 85 2.36 -6.63 3.89
CA ARG A 85 3.69 -6.25 4.33
C ARG A 85 4.73 -6.48 3.24
N TYR A 86 5.79 -5.70 3.23
CA TYR A 86 6.98 -6.01 2.43
C TYR A 86 7.67 -7.21 3.07
N GLU A 87 7.83 -8.31 2.32
CA GLU A 87 8.34 -9.58 2.83
C GLU A 87 9.74 -9.42 3.48
N GLU A 88 10.56 -8.55 2.89
CA GLU A 88 11.98 -8.41 3.26
C GLU A 88 12.23 -7.77 4.63
N ASN A 89 11.30 -6.96 5.15
CA ASN A 89 11.49 -6.20 6.38
C ASN A 89 10.23 -6.02 7.24
N GLN A 90 9.10 -6.58 6.80
CA GLN A 90 7.82 -6.56 7.48
C GLN A 90 7.20 -5.16 7.68
N PHE A 91 7.72 -4.12 7.02
CA PHE A 91 7.04 -2.83 6.96
C PHE A 91 5.68 -2.97 6.30
N SER A 92 4.71 -2.20 6.78
CA SER A 92 3.35 -2.19 6.24
C SER A 92 3.36 -1.60 4.83
N ALA A 93 2.96 -2.41 3.85
CA ALA A 93 2.97 -2.08 2.42
C ALA A 93 1.62 -1.58 1.92
N ALA A 94 0.53 -1.98 2.59
CA ALA A 94 -0.80 -1.45 2.30
C ALA A 94 -1.70 -1.49 3.53
N VAL A 95 -2.62 -0.53 3.59
CA VAL A 95 -3.68 -0.48 4.60
C VAL A 95 -5.05 -0.43 3.94
N ALA A 96 -6.05 -0.97 4.64
CA ALA A 96 -7.44 -0.89 4.22
C ALA A 96 -8.33 -0.42 5.38
N TYR A 97 -9.36 0.33 5.03
CA TYR A 97 -10.42 0.75 5.93
C TYR A 97 -11.76 0.55 5.24
N LYS A 98 -12.72 -0.04 5.95
CA LYS A 98 -14.10 -0.16 5.47
C LYS A 98 -15.08 0.05 6.61
N ASP A 99 -15.86 1.11 6.50
CA ASP A 99 -17.07 1.36 7.29
C ASP A 99 -18.11 2.03 6.37
N ARG A 100 -18.51 3.29 6.63
CA ARG A 100 -19.39 4.06 5.73
C ARG A 100 -18.74 4.38 4.37
N CYS A 101 -17.42 4.49 4.34
CA CYS A 101 -16.62 4.59 3.12
C CYS A 101 -15.54 3.49 3.10
N GLY A 102 -15.04 3.19 1.90
CA GLY A 102 -13.95 2.23 1.69
C GLY A 102 -12.69 2.95 1.22
N VAL A 103 -11.55 2.65 1.84
CA VAL A 103 -10.25 3.19 1.49
C VAL A 103 -9.24 2.05 1.44
N PHE A 104 -8.43 2.01 0.39
CA PHE A 104 -7.31 1.08 0.25
C PHE A 104 -6.11 1.87 -0.26
N VAL A 105 -5.00 1.83 0.49
CA VAL A 105 -3.81 2.63 0.19
C VAL A 105 -2.60 1.71 0.09
N CYS A 106 -1.91 1.75 -1.04
CA CYS A 106 -0.65 1.03 -1.26
C CYS A 106 0.53 1.99 -1.16
N GLY A 107 1.62 1.51 -0.55
CA GLY A 107 2.93 2.14 -0.62
C GLY A 107 3.68 1.91 -1.93
N PHE A 108 3.07 1.22 -2.90
CA PHE A 108 3.62 0.94 -4.22
C PHE A 108 2.53 1.19 -5.30
N PRO A 109 2.89 1.52 -6.55
CA PRO A 109 1.89 1.76 -7.59
C PRO A 109 1.24 0.45 -8.04
N PHE A 110 -0.08 0.40 -8.06
CA PHE A 110 -0.86 -0.80 -8.40
C PHE A 110 -0.52 -1.36 -9.80
N GLU A 111 -0.27 -0.48 -10.76
CA GLU A 111 0.08 -0.85 -12.13
C GLU A 111 1.38 -1.65 -12.23
N THR A 112 2.28 -1.51 -11.24
CA THR A 112 3.55 -2.26 -11.18
C THR A 112 3.40 -3.71 -10.73
N ILE A 113 2.20 -4.14 -10.30
CA ILE A 113 1.91 -5.56 -10.07
C ILE A 113 1.97 -6.29 -11.41
N TYR A 114 2.78 -7.33 -11.48
CA TYR A 114 2.96 -8.15 -12.68
C TYR A 114 2.81 -9.64 -12.37
N PRO A 115 2.49 -10.46 -13.39
CA PRO A 115 1.94 -10.08 -14.70
C PRO A 115 0.49 -9.55 -14.61
N ALA A 116 -0.08 -9.06 -15.71
CA ALA A 116 -1.39 -8.39 -15.73
C ALA A 116 -2.53 -9.18 -15.05
N PHE A 117 -2.57 -10.52 -15.18
CA PHE A 117 -3.60 -11.32 -14.53
C PHE A 117 -3.53 -11.27 -12.98
N ARG A 118 -2.32 -11.08 -12.41
CA ARG A 118 -2.17 -10.89 -10.95
C ARG A 118 -2.82 -9.56 -10.56
N ARG A 119 -2.59 -8.51 -11.33
CA ARG A 119 -3.19 -7.19 -11.11
C ARG A 119 -4.73 -7.27 -11.12
N ASP A 120 -5.32 -8.06 -12.01
CA ASP A 120 -6.77 -8.30 -12.04
C ASP A 120 -7.26 -9.01 -10.76
N GLN A 121 -6.56 -10.06 -10.32
CA GLN A 121 -6.86 -10.75 -9.06
C GLN A 121 -6.77 -9.82 -7.86
N PHE A 122 -5.75 -8.95 -7.84
CA PHE A 122 -5.55 -7.98 -6.78
C PHE A 122 -6.68 -6.95 -6.74
N MET A 123 -7.10 -6.42 -7.89
CA MET A 123 -8.23 -5.50 -7.98
C MET A 123 -9.55 -6.18 -7.56
N GLN A 124 -9.76 -7.44 -7.95
CA GLN A 124 -10.93 -8.20 -7.48
C GLN A 124 -10.93 -8.33 -5.95
N ALA A 125 -9.78 -8.56 -5.33
CA ALA A 125 -9.65 -8.61 -3.87
C ALA A 125 -9.94 -7.25 -3.22
N ILE A 126 -9.45 -6.14 -3.80
CA ILE A 126 -9.75 -4.78 -3.32
C ILE A 126 -11.26 -4.54 -3.39
N LEU A 127 -11.89 -4.83 -4.54
CA LEU A 127 -13.31 -4.61 -4.73
C LEU A 127 -14.12 -5.43 -3.73
N ARG A 128 -13.85 -6.73 -3.57
CA ARG A 128 -14.54 -7.58 -2.58
C ARG A 128 -14.40 -7.05 -1.16
N LEU A 129 -13.24 -6.51 -0.81
CA LEU A 129 -12.99 -5.96 0.51
C LEU A 129 -13.74 -4.64 0.75
N LEU A 130 -13.88 -3.81 -0.28
CA LEU A 130 -14.46 -2.47 -0.18
C LEU A 130 -15.95 -2.40 -0.54
N THR A 131 -16.49 -3.37 -1.25
CA THR A 131 -17.92 -3.44 -1.56
C THR A 131 -18.72 -4.13 -0.44
N PRO A 132 -20.01 -3.81 -0.30
CA PRO A 132 -20.91 -4.52 0.62
C PRO A 132 -21.02 -6.02 0.32
#